data_AF-A0A7Y8BKE0-F1
#
_entry.id   AF-A0A7Y8BKE0-F1
#
_cell.length_a   1.000
_cell.length_b   1.000
_cell.length_c   1.000
_cell.angle_alpha   90.00
_cell.angle_beta   90.00
_cell.angle_gamma   90.00
#
_symmetry.space_group_name_H-M   'P 1'
#
loop_
_entity.id
_entity.type
_entity.pdbx_description
1 polymer ?
#
loop_
_entity_poly.entity_id
_entity_poly.type
_entity_poly.pdbx_seq_one_letter_code
_entity_poly.pdbx_strand_id
1 'polypeptide(L)'
;MSRDLQRLPDYLNHILQAIERIQRYTEDTTDWAFLLNEMVQDAVIRNFEIIGEACRNVERHYPDFAGAHPEVPRQVGLRHCPK
;
A
#
# COMPACT_ATOMS: atom_id res chain seq x y z
N MET A 1 12.13 15.68 16.88
CA MET A 1 10.88 15.32 16.17
C MET A 1 10.55 13.88 16.56
N SER A 2 9.81 13.70 17.65
CA SER A 2 9.26 12.37 17.99
C SER A 2 8.37 11.97 16.81
N ARG A 3 8.66 10.83 16.17
CA ARG A 3 7.71 10.25 15.22
C ARG A 3 6.50 9.88 16.07
N ASP A 4 5.42 10.64 15.97
CA ASP A 4 4.16 10.28 16.61
C ASP A 4 3.81 8.87 16.13
N LEU A 5 3.77 7.93 17.09
CA LEU A 5 3.43 6.55 16.80
C LEU A 5 1.95 6.54 16.41
N GLN A 6 1.65 6.39 15.13
CA GLN A 6 0.27 6.20 14.68
C GLN A 6 -0.28 4.92 15.30
N ARG A 7 -1.58 4.92 15.61
CA ARG A 7 -2.23 3.76 16.23
C ARG A 7 -2.43 2.68 15.17
N LEU A 8 -2.50 1.41 15.59
CA LEU A 8 -2.76 0.27 14.69
C LEU A 8 -3.95 0.51 13.72
N PRO A 9 -5.12 1.01 14.17
CA PRO A 9 -6.24 1.29 13.25
C PRO A 9 -5.92 2.33 12.17
N ASP A 10 -5.03 3.28 12.44
CA ASP A 10 -4.65 4.31 11.46
C ASP A 10 -3.86 3.68 10.30
N TYR A 11 -2.93 2.76 10.61
CA TYR A 11 -2.21 2.01 9.58
C TYR A 11 -3.14 1.12 8.75
N LEU A 12 -4.08 0.43 9.39
CA LEU A 12 -5.08 -0.40 8.68
C LEU A 12 -5.96 0.47 7.78
N ASN A 13 -6.37 1.65 8.26
CA ASN A 13 -7.15 2.59 7.48
C ASN A 13 -6.35 3.15 6.28
N HIS A 14 -5.05 3.43 6.43
CA HIS A 14 -4.21 3.81 5.28
C HIS A 14 -4.16 2.71 4.20
N ILE A 15 -4.05 1.45 4.62
CA ILE A 15 -4.06 0.30 3.70
C ILE A 15 -5.40 0.23 2.96
N LEU A 16 -6.52 0.28 3.68
CA LEU A 16 -7.86 0.21 3.09
C LEU A 16 -8.11 1.36 2.10
N GLN A 17 -7.76 2.59 2.47
CA GLN A 17 -7.93 3.75 1.59
C GLN A 17 -7.07 3.66 0.33
N ALA A 18 -5.86 3.12 0.43
CA ALA A 18 -4.99 2.92 -0.72
C ALA A 18 -5.54 1.85 -1.67
N ILE A 19 -6.07 0.74 -1.13
CA ILE A 19 -6.75 -0.30 -1.92
C ILE A 19 -7.96 0.28 -2.65
N GLU A 20 -8.82 1.03 -1.95
CA GLU A 20 -10.00 1.66 -2.54
C GLU A 20 -9.63 2.65 -3.66
N ARG A 21 -8.53 3.38 -3.52
CA ARG A 21 -8.02 4.26 -4.58
C ARG A 21 -7.55 3.47 -5.79
N ILE A 22 -6.77 2.41 -5.59
CA ILE A 22 -6.31 1.54 -6.69
C ILE A 22 -7.53 1.01 -7.45
N GLN A 23 -8.49 0.43 -6.73
CA GLN A 23 -9.71 -0.10 -7.33
C GLN A 23 -10.44 0.94 -8.18
N ARG A 24 -10.68 2.15 -7.64
CA ARG A 24 -11.33 3.25 -8.37
C ARG A 24 -10.55 3.71 -9.60
N TYR A 25 -9.22 3.74 -9.54
CA TYR A 25 -8.40 4.15 -10.69
C TYR A 25 -8.42 3.09 -11.80
N THR A 26 -8.67 1.84 -11.48
CA THR A 26 -8.64 0.72 -12.43
C THR A 26 -10.02 0.19 -12.84
N GLU A 27 -11.10 0.57 -12.15
CA GLU A 27 -12.45 -0.02 -12.30
C GLU A 27 -12.95 -0.08 -13.75
N ASP A 28 -12.83 1.03 -14.48
CA ASP A 28 -13.28 1.14 -15.89
C ASP A 28 -12.11 1.19 -16.88
N THR A 29 -10.93 0.71 -16.48
CA THR A 29 -9.72 0.78 -17.31
C THR A 29 -9.39 -0.60 -17.87
N THR A 30 -9.28 -0.71 -19.19
CA THR A 30 -8.77 -1.93 -19.85
C THR A 30 -7.25 -2.03 -19.68
N ASP A 31 -6.69 -3.23 -19.76
CA ASP A 31 -5.23 -3.43 -19.66
C ASP A 31 -4.44 -2.52 -20.64
N TRP A 32 -4.92 -2.40 -21.89
CA TRP A 32 -4.31 -1.51 -22.87
C TRP A 32 -4.42 -0.03 -22.51
N ALA A 33 -5.58 0.40 -22.02
CA ALA A 33 -5.77 1.78 -21.57
C ALA A 33 -4.90 2.12 -20.35
N PHE A 34 -4.72 1.16 -19.43
CA PHE A 34 -3.83 1.30 -18.28
C PHE A 34 -2.37 1.46 -18.72
N LEU A 35 -1.91 0.59 -19.63
CA LEU A 35 -0.53 0.62 -20.15
C LEU A 35 -0.18 1.92 -20.88
N LEU A 36 -1.16 2.62 -21.46
CA LEU A 36 -0.96 3.90 -22.14
C LEU A 36 -1.12 5.12 -21.22
N ASN A 37 -1.55 4.93 -19.97
CA ASN A 37 -1.83 6.01 -19.04
C ASN A 37 -0.83 6.02 -17.87
N GLU A 38 0.34 6.63 -18.10
CA GLU A 38 1.40 6.75 -17.09
C GLU A 38 0.92 7.39 -15.78
N MET A 39 0.01 8.36 -15.85
CA MET A 39 -0.51 9.02 -14.65
C MET A 39 -1.29 8.05 -13.75
N VAL A 40 -2.10 7.17 -14.35
CA VAL A 40 -2.82 6.13 -13.59
C VAL A 40 -1.85 5.07 -13.05
N GLN A 41 -0.82 4.70 -13.81
CA GLN A 41 0.23 3.80 -13.33
C GLN A 41 0.98 4.39 -12.12
N ASP A 42 1.43 5.63 -12.22
CA ASP A 42 2.13 6.33 -11.13
C ASP A 42 1.23 6.46 -9.89
N ALA A 43 -0.07 6.73 -10.09
CA ALA A 43 -1.04 6.77 -8.99
C ALA A 43 -1.21 5.40 -8.31
N VAL A 44 -1.28 4.31 -9.08
CA VAL A 44 -1.36 2.94 -8.55
C VAL A 44 -0.09 2.56 -7.80
N ILE A 45 1.09 2.82 -8.37
CA ILE A 45 2.40 2.58 -7.75
C ILE A 45 2.50 3.32 -6.41
N ARG A 46 2.11 4.60 -6.39
CA ARG A 46 2.11 5.40 -5.17
C ARG A 46 1.22 4.80 -4.07
N ASN A 47 0.06 4.27 -4.41
CA ASN A 47 -0.81 3.63 -3.41
C ASN A 47 -0.22 2.30 -2.91
N PHE A 48 0.48 1.53 -3.75
CA PHE A 48 1.25 0.38 -3.27
C PHE A 48 2.38 0.77 -2.31
N GLU A 49 3.08 1.89 -2.54
CA GLU A 49 4.08 2.39 -1.58
C GLU A 49 3.46 2.71 -0.22
N ILE A 50 2.28 3.34 -0.20
CA ILE A 50 1.54 3.67 1.04
C ILE A 50 1.18 2.38 1.80
N ILE A 51 0.69 1.36 1.09
CA ILE A 51 0.38 0.05 1.69
C ILE A 51 1.64 -0.56 2.28
N GLY A 52 2.75 -0.58 1.53
CA GLY A 52 4.02 -1.13 1.99
C GLY A 52 4.58 -0.41 3.23
N GLU A 53 4.49 0.91 3.27
CA GLU A 53 4.90 1.70 4.44
C GLU A 53 4.04 1.41 5.66
N ALA A 54 2.71 1.34 5.50
CA ALA A 54 1.80 1.00 6.59
C ALA A 54 2.05 -0.41 7.14
N CYS A 55 2.18 -1.42 6.28
CA CYS A 55 2.50 -2.80 6.70
C CYS A 55 3.82 -2.87 7.47
N ARG A 56 4.87 -2.20 6.97
CA ARG A 56 6.18 -2.15 7.64
C ARG A 56 6.10 -1.50 9.02
N ASN A 57 5.29 -0.45 9.17
CA ASN A 57 5.10 0.20 10.45
C ASN A 57 4.27 -0.67 11.42
N VAL A 58 3.29 -1.43 10.94
CA VAL A 58 2.55 -2.42 11.74
C VAL A 58 3.50 -3.48 12.29
N GLU A 59 4.37 -4.06 11.45
CA GLU A 59 5.36 -5.05 11.91
C GLU A 59 6.32 -4.48 12.96
N ARG A 60 6.77 -3.24 12.74
CA ARG A 60 7.74 -2.59 13.63
C ARG A 60 7.15 -2.24 14.99
N HIS A 61 5.89 -1.81 15.02
CA HIS A 61 5.27 -1.22 16.21
C HIS A 61 4.25 -2.14 16.89
N TYR A 62 3.74 -3.14 16.16
CA TYR A 62 2.72 -4.09 16.62
C TYR A 62 3.09 -5.54 16.23
N PRO A 63 4.26 -6.06 16.68
CA PRO A 63 4.76 -7.37 16.28
C PRO A 63 3.85 -8.52 16.72
N ASP A 64 3.14 -8.41 17.85
CA ASP A 64 2.20 -9.44 18.31
C ASP A 64 0.99 -9.54 17.39
N PHE A 65 0.44 -8.38 16.98
CA PHE A 65 -0.65 -8.33 16.01
C PHE A 65 -0.20 -8.88 14.66
N ALA A 66 0.98 -8.48 14.18
CA ALA A 66 1.56 -9.06 12.98
C ALA A 66 1.70 -10.58 13.15
N GLY A 67 2.30 -11.08 14.24
CA GLY A 67 2.45 -12.51 14.51
C GLY A 67 1.15 -13.32 14.46
N ALA A 68 0.03 -12.74 14.89
CA ALA A 68 -1.29 -13.36 14.85
C ALA A 68 -1.91 -13.46 13.43
N HIS A 69 -1.40 -12.68 12.47
CA HIS A 69 -1.89 -12.60 11.09
C HIS A 69 -0.79 -12.96 10.06
N PRO A 70 -0.35 -14.23 9.98
CA PRO A 70 0.65 -14.68 8.99
C PRO A 70 0.16 -14.61 7.54
N GLU A 71 -1.15 -14.61 7.30
CA GLU A 71 -1.77 -14.53 5.98
C GLU A 71 -1.56 -13.19 5.28
N VAL A 72 -1.23 -12.13 6.03
CA VAL A 72 -0.99 -10.80 5.46
C VAL A 72 0.43 -10.74 4.90
N PRO A 73 0.61 -10.56 3.57
CA PRO A 73 1.94 -10.49 2.97
C PRO A 73 2.71 -9.27 3.48
N ARG A 74 3.91 -9.54 4.00
CA ARG A 74 4.73 -8.59 4.78
C ARG A 74 5.74 -7.79 3.95
N GLN A 75 5.89 -8.12 2.68
CA GLN A 75 6.76 -7.41 1.76
C GLN A 75 6.14 -7.39 0.36
N VAL A 76 5.69 -6.21 -0.07
CA VAL A 76 5.63 -5.85 -1.48
C VAL A 76 6.63 -4.72 -1.66
N GLY A 77 7.91 -5.07 -1.66
CA GLY A 77 8.97 -4.13 -1.99
C GLY A 77 8.98 -3.89 -3.49
N LEU A 78 8.23 -2.89 -3.99
CA LEU A 78 8.41 -2.34 -5.34
C LEU A 78 9.73 -1.52 -5.42
N ARG A 79 10.81 -2.00 -4.81
CA ARG A 79 12.12 -1.38 -4.98
C ARG A 79 12.62 -1.78 -6.37
N HIS A 80 12.46 -0.83 -7.29
CA HIS A 80 12.87 -0.83 -8.70
C HIS A 80 11.93 -1.55 -9.67
N CYS A 81 10.97 -0.80 -10.21
CA CYS A 81 10.71 -0.87 -11.64
C CYS A 81 11.64 0.17 -12.30
N PRO A 82 12.76 -0.23 -12.94
CA PRO A 82 13.48 0.72 -13.79
C PRO A 82 12.52 1.13 -14.91
N LYS A 83 12.32 2.44 -15.08
CA LYS A 83 11.72 2.97 -16.31
C LYS A 83 12.60 2.59 -17.50
#